data_AF-A0A8B3L2Y1-F1
#
_entry.id   AF-A0A8B3L2Y1-F1
#
_cell.length_a   1.000
_cell.length_b   1.000
_cell.length_c   1.000
_cell.angle_alpha   90.00
_cell.angle_beta   90.00
_cell.angle_gamma   90.00
#
_symmetry.space_group_name_H-M   'P 1'
#
loop_
_entity.id
_entity.type
_entity.pdbx_description
1 polymer ?
#
loop_
_entity_poly.entity_id
_entity_poly.type
_entity_poly.pdbx_seq_one_letter_code
_entity_poly.pdbx_strand_id
1 'polypeptide(L)'
;VLTALVDLLNAGIHPVMPSLGSIGAGDLVLMTAIAHTLIGEGDADYQGRRMPSAKALMMARLAPVSLAPKDGLSLINASAVSTGAGALALIDALSALEQQEQAGALTMEAFGANRTILDPRLHLARPAACQQLAAKALRDLLTRDATPAPTTLQDPLSIRCMPSIHGALIQAIDHARLTVEIELNASADNPLVLANDSLVLSTGNFHTASLSLAFETLGLAIAQCAAASAARFIQLTGSTRHGLPKYLSPIGGASAGFVPLQKTVTAILAAIRHKANPVMLDFLPVSEGVEDHATQTPLAVAKCVEMIVLWRRLIALELMAAAQAVDLREGLTLAPATSAIHAAVRAHVPTLKEDRPLGSHADALHAVLADGYWLPAVHQILLD
;
A
#
# COMPACT_ATOMS: atom_id res chain seq x y z
N VAL A 1 -3.67 31.54 13.72
CA VAL A 1 -3.67 30.54 12.62
C VAL A 1 -3.61 29.10 13.14
N LEU A 2 -2.57 28.69 13.88
CA LEU A 2 -2.42 27.31 14.38
C LEU A 2 -3.67 26.76 15.10
N THR A 3 -4.22 27.50 16.07
CA THR A 3 -5.44 27.09 16.78
C THR A 3 -6.61 26.83 15.82
N ALA A 4 -6.79 27.66 14.80
CA ALA A 4 -7.87 27.49 13.84
C ALA A 4 -7.67 26.25 12.94
N LEU A 5 -6.44 25.86 12.62
CA LEU A 5 -6.16 24.58 11.94
C LEU A 5 -6.61 23.39 12.80
N VAL A 6 -6.29 23.43 14.10
CA VAL A 6 -6.71 22.41 15.07
C VAL A 6 -8.24 22.37 15.21
N ASP A 7 -8.89 23.54 15.25
CA ASP A 7 -10.34 23.63 15.34
C ASP A 7 -11.04 23.09 14.09
N LEU A 8 -10.52 23.36 12.88
CA LEU A 8 -11.04 22.77 11.63
C LEU A 8 -10.99 21.24 11.68
N LEU A 9 -9.84 20.69 12.08
CA LEU A 9 -9.65 19.25 12.20
C LEU A 9 -10.62 18.63 13.21
N ASN A 10 -10.72 19.20 14.40
CA ASN A 10 -11.62 18.72 15.46
C ASN A 10 -13.10 18.83 15.08
N ALA A 11 -13.46 19.84 14.29
CA ALA A 11 -14.81 20.00 13.77
C ALA A 11 -15.12 19.02 12.62
N GLY A 12 -14.12 18.35 12.03
CA GLY A 12 -14.32 17.52 10.84
C GLY A 12 -14.68 18.35 9.60
N ILE A 13 -14.13 19.56 9.49
CA ILE A 13 -14.20 20.38 8.28
C ILE A 13 -12.97 20.06 7.44
N HIS A 14 -13.19 19.49 6.26
CA HIS A 14 -12.11 19.08 5.35
C HIS A 14 -12.07 20.02 4.14
N PRO A 15 -10.99 20.81 3.94
CA PRO A 15 -10.83 21.63 2.75
C PRO A 15 -10.97 20.81 1.46
N VAL A 16 -11.74 21.29 0.48
CA VAL A 16 -11.79 20.66 -0.84
C VAL A 16 -10.56 21.07 -1.62
N MET A 17 -9.63 20.13 -1.79
CA MET A 17 -8.35 20.34 -2.45
C MET A 17 -8.37 19.78 -3.89
N PRO A 18 -7.75 20.47 -4.86
CA PRO A 18 -7.52 19.87 -6.18
C PRO A 18 -6.54 18.69 -6.07
N SER A 19 -6.62 17.74 -7.01
CA SER A 19 -5.69 16.60 -7.06
C SER A 19 -4.40 16.88 -7.83
N LEU A 20 -4.30 18.02 -8.53
CA LEU A 20 -3.15 18.44 -9.32
C LEU A 20 -2.80 19.89 -8.97
N GLY A 21 -1.50 20.19 -8.90
CA GLY A 21 -1.02 21.55 -8.61
C GLY A 21 0.33 21.63 -7.90
N SER A 22 0.89 20.52 -7.43
CA SER A 22 2.23 20.49 -6.82
C SER A 22 3.23 19.76 -7.71
N ILE A 23 4.45 20.26 -7.74
CA ILE A 23 5.63 19.64 -8.37
C ILE A 23 6.62 19.08 -7.34
N GLY A 24 6.28 19.14 -6.04
CA GLY A 24 7.16 18.70 -4.95
C GLY A 24 8.34 19.64 -4.68
N ALA A 25 8.13 20.94 -4.85
CA ALA A 25 8.99 22.03 -4.38
C ALA A 25 8.15 22.92 -3.44
N GLY A 26 7.62 22.31 -2.38
CA GLY A 26 6.46 22.80 -1.64
C GLY A 26 5.14 22.48 -2.36
N ASP A 27 4.11 22.12 -1.58
CA ASP A 27 2.77 21.83 -2.07
C ASP A 27 1.92 23.11 -2.21
N LEU A 28 2.54 24.19 -2.67
CA LEU A 28 2.05 25.57 -2.61
C LEU A 28 0.59 25.69 -3.07
N VAL A 29 0.29 25.28 -4.30
CA VAL A 29 -1.04 25.42 -4.91
C VAL A 29 -2.06 24.56 -4.19
N LEU A 30 -1.69 23.33 -3.80
CA LEU A 30 -2.60 22.40 -3.13
C LEU A 30 -2.96 22.91 -1.73
N MET A 31 -1.96 23.37 -0.98
CA MET A 31 -2.11 23.89 0.37
C MET A 31 -2.95 25.18 0.44
N THR A 32 -3.12 25.90 -0.68
CA THR A 32 -4.02 27.08 -0.71
C THR A 32 -5.44 26.72 -0.28
N ALA A 33 -5.92 25.49 -0.51
CA ALA A 33 -7.24 25.06 -0.08
C ALA A 33 -7.44 25.18 1.44
N ILE A 34 -6.39 24.87 2.21
CA ILE A 34 -6.39 25.02 3.68
C ILE A 34 -6.48 26.50 4.05
N ALA A 35 -5.64 27.33 3.42
CA ALA A 35 -5.63 28.77 3.68
C ALA A 35 -6.97 29.43 3.33
N HIS A 36 -7.54 29.14 2.16
CA HIS A 36 -8.87 29.62 1.75
C HIS A 36 -9.94 29.18 2.75
N THR A 37 -9.94 27.92 3.17
CA THR A 37 -10.93 27.42 4.16
C THR A 37 -10.84 28.20 5.47
N LEU A 38 -9.64 28.45 5.99
CA LEU A 38 -9.43 29.22 7.22
C LEU A 38 -9.95 30.65 7.14
N ILE A 39 -9.85 31.31 5.99
CA ILE A 39 -10.34 32.68 5.78
C ILE A 39 -11.80 32.73 5.31
N GLY A 40 -12.48 31.59 5.25
CA GLY A 40 -13.89 31.47 4.85
C GLY A 40 -14.14 31.42 3.35
N GLU A 41 -13.10 31.24 2.55
CA GLU A 41 -13.16 31.15 1.08
C GLU A 41 -13.06 29.70 0.58
N GLY A 42 -13.41 29.50 -0.69
CA GLY A 42 -13.39 28.18 -1.32
C GLY A 42 -14.51 27.26 -0.81
N ASP A 43 -14.28 25.96 -0.96
CA ASP A 43 -15.21 24.92 -0.55
C ASP A 43 -14.57 24.00 0.50
N ALA A 44 -15.40 23.47 1.40
CA ALA A 44 -15.06 22.42 2.33
C ALA A 44 -16.10 21.29 2.28
N ASP A 45 -15.68 20.06 2.52
CA ASP A 45 -16.57 18.99 2.95
C ASP A 45 -16.81 19.12 4.45
N TYR A 46 -18.08 19.18 4.83
CA TYR A 46 -18.49 19.15 6.23
C TYR A 46 -19.69 18.22 6.37
N GLN A 47 -19.54 17.21 7.23
CA GLN A 47 -20.55 16.16 7.44
C GLN A 47 -20.94 15.42 6.14
N GLY A 48 -19.95 15.16 5.27
CA GLY A 48 -20.12 14.42 4.02
C GLY A 48 -20.81 15.22 2.92
N ARG A 49 -20.83 16.55 3.03
CA ARG A 49 -21.39 17.46 2.03
C ARG A 49 -20.41 18.57 1.70
N ARG A 50 -20.06 18.69 0.42
CA ARG A 50 -19.35 19.84 -0.13
C ARG A 50 -20.22 21.10 -0.03
N MET A 51 -19.65 22.17 0.53
CA MET A 51 -20.30 23.48 0.66
C MET A 51 -19.26 24.61 0.76
N PRO A 52 -19.66 25.89 0.62
CA PRO A 52 -18.74 27.01 0.82
C PRO A 52 -18.12 27.00 2.21
N SER A 53 -16.81 27.26 2.32
CA SER A 53 -16.07 27.18 3.59
C SER A 53 -16.65 28.09 4.68
N ALA A 54 -17.03 29.33 4.35
CA ALA A 54 -17.70 30.23 5.28
C ALA A 54 -18.97 29.61 5.91
N LYS A 55 -19.73 28.83 5.14
CA LYS A 55 -20.91 28.14 5.64
C LYS A 55 -20.53 26.99 6.57
N ALA A 56 -19.52 26.19 6.22
CA ALA A 56 -19.01 25.12 7.07
C ALA A 56 -18.50 25.66 8.41
N LEU A 57 -17.68 26.71 8.39
CA LEU A 57 -17.18 27.40 9.58
C LEU A 57 -18.34 27.88 10.47
N MET A 58 -19.31 28.61 9.89
CA MET A 58 -20.48 29.08 10.63
C MET A 58 -21.28 27.93 11.27
N MET A 59 -21.49 26.84 10.54
CA MET A 59 -22.20 25.65 11.04
C MET A 59 -21.44 24.95 12.18
N ALA A 60 -20.11 25.00 12.17
CA ALA A 60 -19.26 24.50 13.25
C ALA A 60 -19.02 25.54 14.37
N ARG A 61 -19.63 26.72 14.29
CA ARG A 61 -19.43 27.85 15.22
C ARG A 61 -17.99 28.36 15.28
N LEU A 62 -17.27 28.25 14.16
CA LEU A 62 -15.94 28.80 13.96
C LEU A 62 -16.02 30.10 13.16
N ALA A 63 -15.08 31.01 13.41
CA ALA A 63 -14.97 32.27 12.68
C ALA A 63 -13.81 32.22 11.68
N PRO A 64 -13.94 32.87 10.51
CA PRO A 64 -12.81 33.08 9.60
C PRO A 64 -11.63 33.77 10.28
N VAL A 65 -10.42 33.39 9.90
CA VAL A 65 -9.18 33.96 10.40
C VAL A 65 -8.74 35.13 9.52
N SER A 66 -8.18 36.19 10.12
CA SER A 66 -7.43 37.21 9.38
C SER A 66 -5.93 36.87 9.41
N LEU A 67 -5.29 36.87 8.23
CA LEU A 67 -3.88 36.53 8.09
C LEU A 67 -2.99 37.75 8.39
N ALA A 68 -1.93 37.54 9.17
CA ALA A 68 -0.88 38.51 9.44
C ALA A 68 0.27 38.38 8.41
N PRO A 69 1.28 39.27 8.42
CA PRO A 69 2.47 39.10 7.60
C PRO A 69 3.10 37.70 7.78
N LYS A 70 3.52 37.09 6.67
CA LYS A 70 4.06 35.71 6.57
C LYS A 70 3.06 34.56 6.77
N ASP A 71 1.90 34.76 7.41
CA ASP A 71 0.93 33.66 7.65
C ASP A 71 0.54 32.92 6.38
N GLY A 72 0.26 33.65 5.29
CA GLY A 72 -0.10 33.04 4.01
C GLY A 72 0.99 32.12 3.47
N LEU A 73 2.26 32.55 3.50
CA LEU A 73 3.38 31.75 3.03
C LEU A 73 3.65 30.56 3.96
N SER A 74 3.58 30.75 5.28
CA SER A 74 3.73 29.66 6.26
C SER A 74 2.62 28.62 6.18
N LEU A 75 1.43 28.97 5.68
CA LEU A 75 0.35 28.01 5.44
C LEU A 75 0.57 27.17 4.19
N ILE A 76 1.18 27.73 3.14
CA ILE A 76 1.22 27.07 1.83
C ILE A 76 2.59 26.47 1.49
N ASN A 77 3.67 27.02 2.03
CA ASN A 77 5.03 26.60 1.72
C ASN A 77 5.46 25.45 2.64
N ALA A 78 4.89 24.28 2.40
CA ALA A 78 5.19 23.04 3.09
C ALA A 78 4.90 21.84 2.18
N SER A 79 5.44 20.66 2.51
CA SER A 79 5.20 19.39 1.81
C SER A 79 4.06 18.58 2.46
N ALA A 80 3.13 19.23 3.17
CA ALA A 80 2.19 18.54 4.05
C ALA A 80 1.18 17.64 3.31
N VAL A 81 0.82 17.95 2.07
CA VAL A 81 -0.07 17.10 1.26
C VAL A 81 0.66 15.82 0.87
N SER A 82 1.88 15.97 0.35
CA SER A 82 2.74 14.86 -0.05
C SER A 82 3.08 13.95 1.14
N THR A 83 3.51 14.56 2.25
CA THR A 83 3.91 13.84 3.47
C THR A 83 2.72 13.18 4.16
N GLY A 84 1.57 13.86 4.25
CA GLY A 84 0.35 13.30 4.82
C GLY A 84 -0.20 12.12 4.02
N ALA A 85 -0.25 12.25 2.69
CA ALA A 85 -0.63 11.14 1.81
C ALA A 85 0.37 9.98 1.90
N GLY A 86 1.67 10.29 2.01
CA GLY A 86 2.72 9.30 2.21
C GLY A 86 2.57 8.52 3.52
N ALA A 87 2.26 9.21 4.62
CA ALA A 87 1.99 8.57 5.91
C ALA A 87 0.84 7.57 5.85
N LEU A 88 -0.27 7.94 5.20
CA LEU A 88 -1.41 7.03 5.00
C LEU A 88 -1.04 5.84 4.10
N ALA A 89 -0.30 6.10 3.01
CA ALA A 89 0.17 5.07 2.10
C ALA A 89 1.07 4.03 2.79
N LEU A 90 1.87 4.43 3.79
CA LEU A 90 2.70 3.51 4.57
C LEU A 90 1.87 2.54 5.40
N ILE A 91 0.84 3.04 6.08
CA ILE A 91 -0.09 2.19 6.84
C ILE A 91 -0.79 1.21 5.90
N ASP A 92 -1.20 1.68 4.72
CA ASP A 92 -1.79 0.84 3.70
C ASP A 92 -0.83 -0.22 3.16
N ALA A 93 0.43 0.13 2.93
CA ALA A 93 1.46 -0.79 2.45
C ALA A 93 1.81 -1.87 3.48
N LEU A 94 1.88 -1.52 4.77
CA LEU A 94 2.10 -2.47 5.87
C LEU A 94 0.94 -3.48 5.95
N SER A 95 -0.29 -2.99 5.95
CA SER A 95 -1.49 -3.84 5.93
C SER A 95 -1.53 -4.75 4.70
N ALA A 96 -1.20 -4.24 3.51
CA ALA A 96 -1.15 -5.04 2.29
C ALA A 96 -0.02 -6.10 2.31
N LEU A 97 1.13 -5.82 2.93
CA LEU A 97 2.20 -6.79 3.14
C LEU A 97 1.72 -7.96 4.02
N GLU A 98 1.07 -7.67 5.15
CA GLU A 98 0.52 -8.71 6.02
C GLU A 98 -0.50 -9.59 5.28
N GLN A 99 -1.41 -8.96 4.53
CA GLN A 99 -2.37 -9.66 3.68
C GLN A 99 -1.68 -10.52 2.61
N GLN A 100 -0.58 -10.03 2.03
CA GLN A 100 0.20 -10.76 1.05
C GLN A 100 0.89 -11.98 1.67
N GLU A 101 1.38 -11.89 2.89
CA GLU A 101 1.98 -13.01 3.62
C GLU A 101 0.94 -14.08 3.96
N GLN A 102 -0.26 -13.67 4.35
CA GLN A 102 -1.38 -14.58 4.56
C GLN A 102 -1.78 -15.32 3.27
N ALA A 103 -1.87 -14.60 2.15
CA ALA A 103 -2.12 -15.19 0.84
C ALA A 103 -0.99 -16.15 0.43
N GLY A 104 0.27 -15.77 0.64
CA GLY A 104 1.44 -16.58 0.35
C GLY A 104 1.48 -17.86 1.19
N ALA A 105 1.19 -17.78 2.49
CA ALA A 105 1.12 -18.94 3.38
C ALA A 105 0.01 -19.92 2.97
N LEU A 106 -1.19 -19.42 2.66
CA LEU A 106 -2.28 -20.27 2.15
C LEU A 106 -1.89 -20.91 0.82
N THR A 107 -1.25 -20.15 -0.08
CA THR A 107 -0.70 -20.68 -1.33
C THR A 107 0.32 -21.78 -1.08
N MET A 108 1.25 -21.63 -0.11
CA MET A 108 2.23 -22.69 0.20
C MET A 108 1.57 -24.00 0.62
N GLU A 109 0.49 -23.94 1.39
CA GLU A 109 -0.29 -25.13 1.76
C GLU A 109 -1.02 -25.73 0.58
N ALA A 110 -1.76 -24.89 -0.15
CA ALA A 110 -2.53 -25.30 -1.31
C ALA A 110 -1.65 -25.84 -2.44
N PHE A 111 -0.39 -25.41 -2.51
CA PHE A 111 0.58 -25.87 -3.49
C PHE A 111 1.33 -27.14 -3.04
N GLY A 112 1.35 -27.44 -1.73
CA GLY A 112 2.21 -28.48 -1.16
C GLY A 112 3.69 -28.11 -1.18
N ALA A 113 3.99 -26.82 -1.02
CA ALA A 113 5.32 -26.23 -1.15
C ALA A 113 6.32 -26.79 -0.12
N ASN A 114 7.59 -26.84 -0.52
CA ASN A 114 8.72 -27.13 0.34
C ASN A 114 8.93 -26.00 1.36
N ARG A 115 8.59 -26.26 2.62
CA ARG A 115 8.70 -25.30 3.72
C ARG A 115 10.10 -25.18 4.33
N THR A 116 11.02 -26.08 3.97
CA THR A 116 12.41 -26.00 4.45
C THR A 116 13.09 -24.70 4.01
N ILE A 117 12.57 -24.04 2.97
CA ILE A 117 13.02 -22.73 2.50
C ILE A 117 12.87 -21.62 3.55
N LEU A 118 12.07 -21.84 4.60
CA LEU A 118 11.81 -20.89 5.68
C LEU A 118 12.70 -21.16 6.92
N ASP A 119 13.60 -22.14 6.84
CA ASP A 119 14.48 -22.50 7.96
C ASP A 119 15.33 -21.28 8.38
N PRO A 120 15.32 -20.89 9.67
CA PRO A 120 16.07 -19.73 10.15
C PRO A 120 17.54 -19.74 9.74
N ARG A 121 18.18 -20.91 9.67
CA ARG A 121 19.61 -21.06 9.32
C ARG A 121 19.88 -20.61 7.88
N LEU A 122 18.94 -20.81 6.95
CA LEU A 122 19.07 -20.33 5.57
C LEU A 122 19.07 -18.81 5.51
N HIS A 123 18.22 -18.18 6.32
CA HIS A 123 18.12 -16.71 6.34
C HIS A 123 19.18 -16.05 7.22
N LEU A 124 19.80 -16.77 8.14
CA LEU A 124 21.03 -16.34 8.83
C LEU A 124 22.24 -16.38 7.89
N ALA A 125 22.31 -17.33 6.96
CA ALA A 125 23.41 -17.43 6.00
C ALA A 125 23.49 -16.25 5.01
N ARG A 126 22.39 -15.51 4.84
CA ARG A 126 22.35 -14.24 4.10
C ARG A 126 21.79 -13.15 5.02
N PRO A 127 22.62 -12.32 5.66
CA PRO A 127 22.17 -11.33 6.66
C PRO A 127 21.51 -10.09 6.04
N ALA A 128 20.53 -10.30 5.15
CA ALA A 128 19.58 -9.26 4.78
C ALA A 128 18.51 -9.23 5.89
N ALA A 129 18.58 -8.26 6.80
CA ALA A 129 17.79 -8.24 8.04
C ALA A 129 16.29 -8.47 7.80
N CYS A 130 15.73 -7.76 6.83
CA CYS A 130 14.30 -7.86 6.51
C CYS A 130 13.89 -9.20 5.88
N GLN A 131 14.81 -9.95 5.26
CA GLN A 131 14.53 -11.29 4.75
C GLN A 131 14.24 -12.28 5.90
N GLN A 132 14.93 -12.13 7.03
CA GLN A 132 14.70 -12.97 8.20
C GLN A 132 13.33 -12.69 8.83
N LEU A 133 12.91 -11.42 8.85
CA LEU A 133 11.59 -11.02 9.31
C LEU A 133 10.48 -11.64 8.45
N ALA A 134 10.56 -11.47 7.13
CA ALA A 134 9.59 -12.06 6.19
C ALA A 134 9.57 -13.60 6.25
N ALA A 135 10.74 -14.24 6.41
CA ALA A 135 10.80 -15.69 6.60
C ALA A 135 10.08 -16.11 7.88
N LYS A 136 10.32 -15.41 8.99
CA LYS A 136 9.69 -15.66 10.28
C LYS A 136 8.18 -15.51 10.18
N ALA A 137 7.69 -14.42 9.59
CA ALA A 137 6.27 -14.15 9.39
C ALA A 137 5.55 -15.32 8.69
N LEU A 138 6.07 -15.76 7.53
CA LEU A 138 5.53 -16.91 6.81
C LEU A 138 5.59 -18.21 7.62
N ARG A 139 6.66 -18.41 8.39
CA ARG A 139 6.84 -19.60 9.23
C ARG A 139 5.82 -19.63 10.36
N ASP A 140 5.58 -18.49 11.00
CA ASP A 140 4.64 -18.34 12.10
C ASP A 140 3.21 -18.64 11.62
N LEU A 141 2.83 -18.16 10.43
CA LEU A 141 1.55 -18.48 9.77
C LEU A 141 1.38 -19.98 9.44
N LEU A 142 2.48 -20.70 9.23
CA LEU A 142 2.48 -22.11 8.87
C LEU A 142 2.68 -23.07 10.06
N THR A 143 2.82 -22.52 11.27
CA THR A 143 3.08 -23.26 12.52
C THR A 143 2.04 -24.34 12.75
N ARG A 144 2.51 -25.55 13.10
CA ARG A 144 1.71 -26.74 13.41
C ARG A 144 2.54 -27.77 14.16
N ASP A 145 1.87 -28.78 14.71
CA ASP A 145 2.52 -29.84 15.49
C ASP A 145 3.45 -30.74 14.66
N ALA A 146 3.07 -31.07 13.42
CA ALA A 146 3.87 -31.91 12.53
C ALA A 146 4.03 -31.27 11.15
N THR A 147 5.27 -31.05 10.72
CA THR A 147 5.56 -30.49 9.39
C THR A 147 5.59 -31.60 8.35
N PRO A 148 4.74 -31.55 7.30
CA PRO A 148 4.79 -32.52 6.21
C PRO A 148 6.16 -32.52 5.53
N ALA A 149 6.62 -33.69 5.10
CA ALA A 149 7.81 -33.78 4.26
C ALA A 149 7.57 -33.03 2.93
N PRO A 150 8.59 -32.33 2.40
CA PRO A 150 8.46 -31.62 1.13
C PRO A 150 8.15 -32.61 0.00
N THR A 151 7.18 -32.26 -0.84
CA THR A 151 6.78 -33.09 -2.00
C THR A 151 7.63 -32.81 -3.24
N THR A 152 8.37 -31.70 -3.23
CA THR A 152 9.23 -31.22 -4.32
C THR A 152 10.59 -30.81 -3.75
N LEU A 153 11.66 -30.97 -4.54
CA LEU A 153 12.98 -30.44 -4.18
C LEU A 153 13.05 -28.92 -4.42
N GLN A 154 12.44 -28.44 -5.51
CA GLN A 154 12.47 -27.04 -5.92
C GLN A 154 11.08 -26.55 -6.31
N ASP A 155 10.61 -25.52 -5.61
CA ASP A 155 9.39 -24.80 -5.96
C ASP A 155 9.67 -23.65 -6.94
N PRO A 156 8.63 -23.16 -7.65
CA PRO A 156 8.70 -21.93 -8.42
C PRO A 156 9.27 -20.75 -7.61
N LEU A 157 10.00 -19.87 -8.27
CA LEU A 157 10.66 -18.73 -7.62
C LEU A 157 9.68 -17.79 -6.90
N SER A 158 8.45 -17.66 -7.41
CA SER A 158 7.41 -16.85 -6.76
C SER A 158 6.99 -17.38 -5.39
N ILE A 159 7.29 -18.65 -5.08
CA ILE A 159 7.12 -19.27 -3.76
C ILE A 159 8.47 -19.29 -3.03
N ARG A 160 9.50 -19.85 -3.66
CA ARG A 160 10.82 -20.06 -3.03
C ARG A 160 11.51 -18.77 -2.59
N CYS A 161 11.29 -17.67 -3.31
CA CYS A 161 11.92 -16.38 -3.04
C CYS A 161 11.03 -15.43 -2.22
N MET A 162 9.86 -15.87 -1.72
CA MET A 162 8.95 -15.00 -0.94
C MET A 162 9.66 -14.27 0.20
N PRO A 163 10.49 -14.92 1.05
CA PRO A 163 11.20 -14.20 2.10
C PRO A 163 12.09 -13.06 1.59
N SER A 164 12.78 -13.27 0.46
CA SER A 164 13.66 -12.23 -0.11
C SER A 164 12.88 -11.09 -0.77
N ILE A 165 11.75 -11.41 -1.39
CA ILE A 165 10.90 -10.42 -2.07
C ILE A 165 10.16 -9.56 -1.03
N HIS A 166 9.54 -10.21 -0.05
CA HIS A 166 8.84 -9.51 1.04
C HIS A 166 9.84 -8.77 1.94
N GLY A 167 11.02 -9.33 2.19
CA GLY A 167 12.09 -8.64 2.92
C GLY A 167 12.56 -7.35 2.24
N ALA A 168 12.68 -7.34 0.90
CA ALA A 168 12.98 -6.11 0.16
C ALA A 168 11.87 -5.05 0.30
N LEU A 169 10.60 -5.49 0.35
CA LEU A 169 9.48 -4.60 0.60
C LEU A 169 9.49 -4.03 2.03
N ILE A 170 9.72 -4.85 3.06
CA ILE A 170 9.85 -4.38 4.44
C ILE A 170 10.92 -3.29 4.54
N GLN A 171 12.08 -3.50 3.89
CA GLN A 171 13.15 -2.50 3.87
C GLN A 171 12.74 -1.20 3.16
N ALA A 172 12.00 -1.29 2.05
CA ALA A 172 11.52 -0.12 1.33
C ALA A 172 10.45 0.65 2.13
N ILE A 173 9.56 -0.06 2.82
CA ILE A 173 8.57 0.54 3.74
C ILE A 173 9.29 1.25 4.87
N ASP A 174 10.28 0.63 5.50
CA ASP A 174 11.03 1.24 6.61
C ASP A 174 11.77 2.51 6.17
N HIS A 175 12.41 2.48 4.99
CA HIS A 175 13.05 3.68 4.46
C HIS A 175 12.03 4.81 4.19
N ALA A 176 10.87 4.49 3.62
CA ALA A 176 9.81 5.48 3.39
C ALA A 176 9.18 5.97 4.69
N ARG A 177 9.08 5.13 5.72
CA ARG A 177 8.67 5.53 7.08
C ARG A 177 9.63 6.57 7.65
N LEU A 178 10.93 6.29 7.61
CA LEU A 178 11.94 7.22 8.14
C LEU A 178 11.88 8.59 7.43
N THR A 179 11.72 8.62 6.10
CA THR A 179 11.61 9.90 5.38
C THR A 179 10.32 10.63 5.70
N VAL A 180 9.18 9.93 5.80
CA VAL A 180 7.91 10.54 6.23
C VAL A 180 8.00 11.09 7.66
N GLU A 181 8.56 10.35 8.60
CA GLU A 181 8.70 10.79 10.00
C GLU A 181 9.57 12.04 10.12
N ILE A 182 10.65 12.14 9.33
CA ILE A 182 11.47 13.35 9.27
C ILE A 182 10.64 14.53 8.78
N GLU A 183 9.94 14.37 7.65
CA GLU A 183 9.15 15.45 7.04
C GLU A 183 7.96 15.89 7.92
N LEU A 184 7.29 14.95 8.60
CA LEU A 184 6.21 15.25 9.55
C LEU A 184 6.69 16.11 10.73
N ASN A 185 7.97 16.00 11.09
CA ASN A 185 8.57 16.72 12.22
C ASN A 185 9.49 17.88 11.76
N ALA A 186 9.50 18.22 10.47
CA ALA A 186 10.37 19.24 9.91
C ALA A 186 9.75 20.64 9.94
N SER A 187 10.62 21.66 9.95
CA SER A 187 10.26 23.04 9.62
C SER A 187 10.54 23.27 8.13
N ALA A 188 9.57 22.90 7.30
CA ALA A 188 9.68 22.90 5.84
C ALA A 188 9.52 24.29 5.19
N ASP A 189 9.08 25.31 5.94
CA ASP A 189 8.76 26.63 5.37
C ASP A 189 10.00 27.46 4.99
N ASN A 190 9.78 28.40 4.07
CA ASN A 190 10.78 29.36 3.65
C ASN A 190 10.16 30.76 3.53
N PRO A 191 10.81 31.82 4.06
CA PRO A 191 12.04 31.79 4.86
C PRO A 191 11.80 31.30 6.30
N LEU A 192 12.81 30.64 6.86
CA LEU A 192 12.76 30.10 8.21
C LEU A 192 13.10 31.20 9.22
N VAL A 193 12.30 31.28 10.29
CA VAL A 193 12.49 32.23 11.40
C VAL A 193 13.22 31.52 12.54
N LEU A 194 14.47 31.91 12.78
CA LEU A 194 15.29 31.45 13.89
C LEU A 194 15.08 32.42 15.06
N ALA A 195 14.00 32.21 15.81
CA ALA A 195 13.55 33.16 16.84
C ALA A 195 14.60 33.44 17.92
N ASN A 196 15.32 32.39 18.38
CA ASN A 196 16.36 32.53 19.40
C ASN A 196 17.52 33.43 18.96
N ASP A 197 17.79 33.46 17.65
CA ASP A 197 18.87 34.24 17.04
C ASP A 197 18.38 35.57 16.45
N SER A 198 17.06 35.84 16.54
CA SER A 198 16.41 36.99 15.89
C SER A 198 16.73 37.11 14.40
N LEU A 199 16.81 35.97 13.70
CA LEU A 199 17.27 35.88 12.33
C LEU A 199 16.20 35.26 11.42
N VAL A 200 16.16 35.72 10.17
CA VAL A 200 15.32 35.15 9.11
C VAL A 200 16.24 34.73 7.97
N LEU A 201 16.26 33.43 7.64
CA LEU A 201 17.12 32.88 6.59
C LEU A 201 16.31 32.22 5.49
N SER A 202 16.77 32.41 4.25
CA SER A 202 16.26 31.66 3.11
C SER A 202 16.77 30.22 3.14
N THR A 203 15.91 29.27 2.78
CA THR A 203 16.19 27.83 2.84
C THR A 203 15.40 27.09 1.74
N GLY A 204 15.87 25.89 1.38
CA GLY A 204 15.19 24.96 0.47
C GLY A 204 14.48 23.80 1.17
N ASN A 205 14.16 23.92 2.48
CA ASN A 205 13.57 22.82 3.27
C ASN A 205 12.24 22.28 2.72
N PHE A 206 11.54 23.02 1.85
CA PHE A 206 10.31 22.58 1.17
C PHE A 206 10.55 21.55 0.05
N HIS A 207 11.82 21.26 -0.29
CA HIS A 207 12.21 20.37 -1.37
C HIS A 207 12.44 18.94 -0.85
N THR A 208 11.58 18.00 -1.26
CA THR A 208 11.46 16.68 -0.63
C THR A 208 12.10 15.53 -1.43
N ALA A 209 13.35 15.70 -1.87
CA ALA A 209 14.02 14.73 -2.74
C ALA A 209 14.12 13.31 -2.15
N SER A 210 14.47 13.20 -0.86
CA SER A 210 14.58 11.91 -0.16
C SER A 210 13.22 11.22 -0.02
N LEU A 211 12.15 11.97 0.26
CA LEU A 211 10.80 11.43 0.33
C LEU A 211 10.37 10.86 -1.04
N SER A 212 10.60 11.61 -2.13
CA SER A 212 10.29 11.13 -3.47
C SER A 212 11.04 9.83 -3.81
N LEU A 213 12.36 9.77 -3.57
CA LEU A 213 13.17 8.58 -3.83
C LEU A 213 12.71 7.37 -3.01
N ALA A 214 12.28 7.59 -1.77
CA ALA A 214 11.76 6.53 -0.93
C ALA A 214 10.45 5.96 -1.50
N PHE A 215 9.53 6.81 -1.96
CA PHE A 215 8.28 6.35 -2.58
C PHE A 215 8.47 5.73 -3.97
N GLU A 216 9.46 6.17 -4.74
CA GLU A 216 9.88 5.50 -5.98
C GLU A 216 10.37 4.07 -5.70
N THR A 217 11.22 3.93 -4.68
CA THR A 217 11.76 2.63 -4.24
C THR A 217 10.64 1.72 -3.71
N LEU A 218 9.72 2.26 -2.90
CA LEU A 218 8.56 1.53 -2.41
C LEU A 218 7.66 1.05 -3.56
N GLY A 219 7.40 1.90 -4.56
CA GLY A 219 6.68 1.52 -5.76
C GLY A 219 7.31 0.33 -6.49
N LEU A 220 8.64 0.35 -6.67
CA LEU A 220 9.36 -0.78 -7.28
C LEU A 220 9.24 -2.07 -6.45
N ALA A 221 9.34 -1.97 -5.12
CA ALA A 221 9.20 -3.12 -4.22
C ALA A 221 7.78 -3.72 -4.25
N ILE A 222 6.74 -2.87 -4.27
CA ILE A 222 5.34 -3.28 -4.45
C ILE A 222 5.17 -3.99 -5.79
N ALA A 223 5.71 -3.43 -6.88
CA ALA A 223 5.62 -4.05 -8.20
C ALA A 223 6.26 -5.45 -8.25
N GLN A 224 7.38 -5.65 -7.53
CA GLN A 224 8.02 -6.96 -7.40
C GLN A 224 7.16 -7.96 -6.61
N CYS A 225 6.55 -7.54 -5.51
CA CYS A 225 5.63 -8.37 -4.73
C CYS A 225 4.37 -8.75 -5.53
N ALA A 226 3.77 -7.76 -6.21
CA ALA A 226 2.61 -7.95 -7.08
C ALA A 226 2.91 -8.94 -8.22
N ALA A 227 4.09 -8.85 -8.84
CA ALA A 227 4.53 -9.80 -9.86
C ALA A 227 4.64 -11.23 -9.32
N ALA A 228 5.17 -11.39 -8.10
CA ALA A 228 5.27 -12.69 -7.44
C ALA A 228 3.88 -13.27 -7.08
N SER A 229 2.96 -12.44 -6.60
CA SER A 229 1.56 -12.82 -6.33
C SER A 229 0.84 -13.27 -7.59
N ALA A 230 0.93 -12.48 -8.67
CA ALA A 230 0.40 -12.84 -9.97
C ALA A 230 0.99 -14.18 -10.46
N ALA A 231 2.31 -14.38 -10.33
CA ALA A 231 2.95 -15.64 -10.69
C ALA A 231 2.43 -16.82 -9.85
N ARG A 232 2.20 -16.65 -8.54
CA ARG A 232 1.59 -17.70 -7.70
C ARG A 232 0.16 -18.03 -8.12
N PHE A 233 -0.64 -17.02 -8.46
CA PHE A 233 -1.96 -17.24 -9.05
C PHE A 233 -1.89 -18.08 -10.33
N ILE A 234 -0.95 -17.77 -11.23
CA ILE A 234 -0.72 -18.55 -12.46
C ILE A 234 -0.26 -19.98 -12.15
N GLN A 235 0.59 -20.18 -11.14
CA GLN A 235 1.02 -21.53 -10.72
C GLN A 235 -0.16 -22.38 -10.22
N LEU A 236 -1.05 -21.80 -9.40
CA LEU A 236 -2.22 -22.49 -8.87
C LEU A 236 -3.25 -22.80 -9.97
N THR A 237 -3.45 -21.87 -10.91
CA THR A 237 -4.45 -22.00 -11.98
C THR A 237 -3.92 -22.67 -13.25
N GLY A 238 -2.66 -23.10 -13.25
CA GLY A 238 -2.02 -23.80 -14.36
C GLY A 238 -2.54 -25.23 -14.58
N SER A 239 -1.97 -25.91 -15.57
CA SER A 239 -2.39 -27.27 -15.95
C SER A 239 -1.69 -28.35 -15.11
N THR A 240 -2.48 -29.18 -14.41
CA THR A 240 -2.18 -30.51 -13.80
C THR A 240 -0.89 -30.72 -13.01
N ARG A 241 -0.12 -29.66 -12.76
CA ARG A 241 1.07 -29.72 -11.90
C ARG A 241 0.62 -29.69 -10.43
N HIS A 242 1.42 -30.30 -9.56
CA HIS A 242 1.25 -30.26 -8.10
C HIS A 242 -0.03 -30.93 -7.57
N GLY A 243 -0.69 -31.78 -8.36
CA GLY A 243 -1.88 -32.53 -7.93
C GLY A 243 -3.16 -31.71 -7.88
N LEU A 244 -3.20 -30.54 -8.54
CA LEU A 244 -4.40 -29.72 -8.68
C LEU A 244 -5.07 -29.96 -10.03
N PRO A 245 -6.41 -29.95 -10.10
CA PRO A 245 -7.10 -30.07 -11.38
C PRO A 245 -6.88 -28.81 -12.21
N LYS A 246 -6.93 -28.97 -13.54
CA LYS A 246 -6.75 -27.89 -14.50
C LYS A 246 -7.69 -26.73 -14.16
N TYR A 247 -7.12 -25.53 -14.06
CA TYR A 247 -7.85 -24.27 -13.84
C TYR A 247 -8.60 -24.18 -12.50
N LEU A 248 -8.24 -25.03 -11.53
CA LEU A 248 -8.91 -25.14 -10.23
C LEU A 248 -10.41 -25.44 -10.34
N SER A 249 -10.80 -26.22 -11.34
CA SER A 249 -12.17 -26.69 -11.52
C SER A 249 -12.29 -28.17 -11.15
N PRO A 250 -13.30 -28.56 -10.34
CA PRO A 250 -13.58 -29.97 -10.08
C PRO A 250 -14.12 -30.71 -11.33
N ILE A 251 -14.67 -29.99 -12.32
CA ILE A 251 -15.17 -30.55 -13.59
C ILE A 251 -14.00 -30.82 -14.57
N GLY A 252 -12.87 -30.13 -14.40
CA GLY A 252 -11.69 -30.28 -15.25
C GLY A 252 -11.85 -29.62 -16.62
N GLY A 253 -11.37 -30.28 -17.68
CA GLY A 253 -11.10 -29.65 -18.99
C GLY A 253 -12.29 -29.02 -19.72
N ALA A 254 -13.53 -29.37 -19.37
CA ALA A 254 -14.75 -28.77 -19.92
C ALA A 254 -15.14 -27.44 -19.24
N SER A 255 -14.55 -27.14 -18.08
CA SER A 255 -14.82 -25.94 -17.28
C SER A 255 -13.69 -24.93 -17.42
N ALA A 256 -14.05 -23.66 -17.52
CA ALA A 256 -13.11 -22.54 -17.58
C ALA A 256 -12.47 -22.26 -16.22
N GLY A 257 -13.16 -22.55 -15.11
CA GLY A 257 -12.64 -22.39 -13.76
C GLY A 257 -12.11 -20.97 -13.51
N PHE A 258 -10.87 -20.89 -13.05
CA PHE A 258 -10.18 -19.63 -12.76
C PHE A 258 -9.40 -19.04 -13.94
N VAL A 259 -9.34 -19.71 -15.11
CA VAL A 259 -8.56 -19.19 -16.25
C VAL A 259 -8.96 -17.81 -16.72
N PRO A 260 -10.26 -17.45 -16.82
CA PRO A 260 -10.62 -16.09 -17.23
C PRO A 260 -9.99 -15.01 -16.35
N LEU A 261 -9.82 -15.27 -15.04
CA LEU A 261 -9.20 -14.33 -14.11
C LEU A 261 -7.69 -14.14 -14.35
N GLN A 262 -7.00 -15.06 -15.05
CA GLN A 262 -5.60 -14.85 -15.44
C GLN A 262 -5.42 -13.58 -16.28
N LYS A 263 -6.42 -13.23 -17.11
CA LYS A 263 -6.42 -11.98 -17.89
C LYS A 263 -6.52 -10.77 -16.96
N THR A 264 -7.41 -10.82 -15.97
CA THR A 264 -7.55 -9.77 -14.96
C THR A 264 -6.26 -9.60 -14.14
N VAL A 265 -5.66 -10.70 -13.67
CA VAL A 265 -4.37 -10.69 -12.96
C VAL A 265 -3.28 -10.04 -13.82
N THR A 266 -3.19 -10.43 -15.09
CA THR A 266 -2.18 -9.89 -16.01
C THR A 266 -2.41 -8.39 -16.29
N ALA A 267 -3.66 -7.97 -16.45
CA ALA A 267 -4.00 -6.55 -16.66
C ALA A 267 -3.68 -5.69 -15.44
N ILE A 268 -3.98 -6.16 -14.23
CA ILE A 268 -3.64 -5.46 -12.98
C ILE A 268 -2.12 -5.36 -12.83
N LEU A 269 -1.38 -6.44 -13.06
CA LEU A 269 0.09 -6.41 -13.00
C LEU A 269 0.68 -5.42 -14.01
N ALA A 270 0.14 -5.35 -15.23
CA ALA A 270 0.59 -4.39 -16.24
C ALA A 270 0.36 -2.94 -15.78
N ALA A 271 -0.78 -2.65 -15.15
CA ALA A 271 -1.07 -1.33 -14.59
C ALA A 271 -0.11 -0.95 -13.45
N ILE A 272 0.17 -1.88 -12.53
CA ILE A 272 1.16 -1.68 -11.45
C ILE A 272 2.55 -1.42 -12.06
N ARG A 273 2.97 -2.22 -13.04
CA ARG A 273 4.29 -2.06 -13.66
C ARG A 273 4.42 -0.75 -14.42
N HIS A 274 3.36 -0.26 -15.06
CA HIS A 274 3.38 1.06 -15.70
C HIS A 274 3.56 2.19 -14.67
N LYS A 275 2.88 2.11 -13.52
CA LYS A 275 3.02 3.09 -12.41
C LYS A 275 4.37 3.02 -11.70
N ALA A 276 5.07 1.89 -11.80
CA ALA A 276 6.40 1.74 -11.23
C ALA A 276 7.50 2.53 -11.98
N ASN A 277 7.19 3.12 -13.14
CA ASN A 277 8.14 4.01 -13.83
C ASN A 277 8.42 5.26 -12.98
N PRO A 278 9.69 5.69 -12.83
CA PRO A 278 10.02 6.86 -12.04
C PRO A 278 9.47 8.13 -12.68
N VAL A 279 8.96 9.03 -11.84
CA VAL A 279 8.38 10.34 -12.24
C VAL A 279 9.18 11.51 -11.69
N MET A 280 10.05 11.29 -10.69
CA MET A 280 10.78 12.36 -10.01
C MET A 280 11.66 13.25 -10.92
N LEU A 281 11.98 12.75 -12.12
CA LEU A 281 12.81 13.44 -13.11
C LEU A 281 12.00 14.33 -14.06
N ASP A 282 10.67 14.26 -14.02
CA ASP A 282 9.78 14.90 -14.98
C ASP A 282 9.31 16.27 -14.47
N PHE A 283 10.12 17.31 -14.64
CA PHE A 283 9.74 18.69 -14.31
C PHE A 283 10.24 19.69 -15.35
N LEU A 284 9.66 20.89 -15.33
CA LEU A 284 10.08 22.03 -16.13
C LEU A 284 10.47 23.18 -15.20
N PRO A 285 11.48 23.99 -15.53
CA PRO A 285 11.74 25.22 -14.81
C PRO A 285 10.52 26.15 -14.84
N VAL A 286 10.16 26.68 -13.68
CA VAL A 286 9.08 27.67 -13.50
C VAL A 286 9.65 28.93 -12.85
N SER A 287 8.79 29.93 -12.62
CA SER A 287 9.18 31.18 -11.96
C SER A 287 10.39 31.85 -12.64
N GLU A 288 10.33 31.98 -13.97
CA GLU A 288 11.41 32.55 -14.81
C GLU A 288 12.78 31.83 -14.66
N GLY A 289 12.76 30.55 -14.31
CA GLY A 289 13.96 29.74 -14.11
C GLY A 289 14.57 29.85 -12.72
N VAL A 290 13.92 30.54 -11.78
CA VAL A 290 14.32 30.52 -10.36
C VAL A 290 13.99 29.17 -9.71
N GLU A 291 12.85 28.59 -10.06
CA GLU A 291 12.46 27.25 -9.65
C GLU A 291 12.80 26.28 -10.78
N ASP A 292 14.08 25.95 -10.90
CA ASP A 292 14.64 25.14 -11.98
C ASP A 292 14.78 23.64 -11.65
N HIS A 293 14.32 23.21 -10.47
CA HIS A 293 14.32 21.82 -10.04
C HIS A 293 13.09 21.47 -9.19
N ALA A 294 12.52 20.28 -9.39
CA ALA A 294 11.44 19.75 -8.56
C ALA A 294 11.60 18.25 -8.28
N THR A 295 10.73 17.67 -7.47
CA THR A 295 10.87 16.26 -7.04
C THR A 295 9.75 15.36 -7.54
N GLN A 296 8.62 15.93 -7.99
CA GLN A 296 7.38 15.21 -8.26
C GLN A 296 6.93 14.31 -7.09
N THR A 297 7.30 14.64 -5.85
CA THR A 297 6.89 13.87 -4.65
C THR A 297 5.37 13.60 -4.60
N PRO A 298 4.48 14.57 -4.87
CA PRO A 298 3.03 14.30 -4.88
C PRO A 298 2.64 13.18 -5.86
N LEU A 299 3.23 13.17 -7.06
CA LEU A 299 2.95 12.16 -8.08
C LEU A 299 3.57 10.81 -7.72
N ALA A 300 4.79 10.81 -7.15
CA ALA A 300 5.44 9.60 -6.66
C ALA A 300 4.66 8.92 -5.53
N VAL A 301 4.07 9.71 -4.61
CA VAL A 301 3.18 9.21 -3.55
C VAL A 301 1.85 8.75 -4.14
N ALA A 302 1.19 9.56 -4.97
CA ALA A 302 -0.12 9.24 -5.56
C ALA A 302 -0.09 7.94 -6.37
N LYS A 303 0.92 7.75 -7.22
CA LYS A 303 1.06 6.50 -7.99
C LYS A 303 1.30 5.29 -7.05
N CYS A 304 2.00 5.46 -5.94
CA CYS A 304 2.21 4.42 -4.94
C CYS A 304 0.89 4.01 -4.27
N VAL A 305 0.06 4.98 -3.86
CA VAL A 305 -1.29 4.73 -3.31
C VAL A 305 -2.13 3.90 -4.28
N GLU A 306 -2.15 4.29 -5.56
CA GLU A 306 -2.90 3.55 -6.58
C GLU A 306 -2.34 2.13 -6.81
N MET A 307 -1.02 1.95 -6.72
CA MET A 307 -0.39 0.63 -6.80
C MET A 307 -0.79 -0.27 -5.63
N ILE A 308 -0.94 0.25 -4.41
CA ILE A 308 -1.38 -0.52 -3.24
C ILE A 308 -2.83 -1.02 -3.44
N VAL A 309 -3.74 -0.18 -3.95
CA VAL A 309 -5.11 -0.59 -4.25
C VAL A 309 -5.14 -1.73 -5.27
N LEU A 310 -4.38 -1.60 -6.35
CA LEU A 310 -4.24 -2.65 -7.38
C LEU A 310 -3.60 -3.93 -6.82
N TRP A 311 -2.60 -3.80 -5.95
CA TRP A 311 -1.93 -4.92 -5.32
C TRP A 311 -2.87 -5.68 -4.38
N ARG A 312 -3.68 -5.01 -3.55
CA ARG A 312 -4.74 -5.65 -2.74
C ARG A 312 -5.72 -6.44 -3.58
N ARG A 313 -6.04 -5.95 -4.79
CA ARG A 313 -6.89 -6.69 -5.73
C ARG A 313 -6.22 -7.96 -6.27
N LEU A 314 -4.90 -7.95 -6.49
CA LEU A 314 -4.13 -9.17 -6.79
C LEU A 314 -4.09 -10.14 -5.61
N ILE A 315 -3.90 -9.64 -4.39
CA ILE A 315 -3.92 -10.44 -3.16
C ILE A 315 -5.27 -11.15 -3.01
N ALA A 316 -6.39 -10.45 -3.24
CA ALA A 316 -7.73 -11.06 -3.24
C ALA A 316 -7.83 -12.22 -4.25
N LEU A 317 -7.35 -12.03 -5.48
CA LEU A 317 -7.36 -13.07 -6.50
C LEU A 317 -6.49 -14.27 -6.11
N GLU A 318 -5.31 -14.04 -5.53
CA GLU A 318 -4.44 -15.09 -4.99
C GLU A 318 -5.13 -15.87 -3.88
N LEU A 319 -5.73 -15.19 -2.89
CA LEU A 319 -6.47 -15.81 -1.80
C LEU A 319 -7.63 -16.69 -2.31
N MET A 320 -8.39 -16.21 -3.30
CA MET A 320 -9.47 -16.99 -3.91
C MET A 320 -8.95 -18.27 -4.57
N ALA A 321 -7.87 -18.17 -5.33
CA ALA A 321 -7.26 -19.33 -5.99
C ALA A 321 -6.66 -20.30 -4.98
N ALA A 322 -5.97 -19.80 -3.95
CA ALA A 322 -5.38 -20.62 -2.91
C ALA A 322 -6.46 -21.35 -2.10
N ALA A 323 -7.54 -20.67 -1.72
CA ALA A 323 -8.67 -21.31 -1.02
C ALA A 323 -9.36 -22.38 -1.88
N GLN A 324 -9.53 -22.13 -3.18
CA GLN A 324 -10.06 -23.14 -4.10
C GLN A 324 -9.11 -24.34 -4.20
N ALA A 325 -7.80 -24.11 -4.30
CA ALA A 325 -6.82 -25.17 -4.36
C ALA A 325 -6.76 -26.01 -3.06
N VAL A 326 -7.00 -25.40 -1.89
CA VAL A 326 -7.20 -26.14 -0.63
C VAL A 326 -8.41 -27.06 -0.72
N ASP A 327 -9.57 -26.55 -1.16
CA ASP A 327 -10.81 -27.34 -1.20
C ASP A 327 -10.73 -28.56 -2.14
N LEU A 328 -9.91 -28.45 -3.17
CA LEU A 328 -9.71 -29.52 -4.16
C LEU A 328 -8.71 -30.58 -3.71
N ARG A 329 -8.07 -30.41 -2.54
CA ARG A 329 -7.14 -31.39 -1.97
C ARG A 329 -7.81 -32.22 -0.90
N GLU A 330 -8.00 -33.50 -1.20
CA GLU A 330 -8.43 -34.47 -0.21
C GLU A 330 -7.35 -34.69 0.86
N GLY A 331 -7.77 -34.74 2.12
CA GLY A 331 -6.90 -35.05 3.27
C GLY A 331 -5.92 -33.94 3.68
N LEU A 332 -5.97 -32.76 3.06
CA LEU A 332 -5.14 -31.63 3.48
C LEU A 332 -5.61 -31.09 4.83
N THR A 333 -4.70 -31.07 5.81
CA THR A 333 -4.91 -30.39 7.09
C THR A 333 -4.07 -29.11 7.12
N LEU A 334 -4.75 -27.97 7.17
CA LEU A 334 -4.13 -26.64 7.26
C LEU A 334 -3.54 -26.39 8.66
N ALA A 335 -2.56 -25.50 8.75
CA ALA A 335 -2.18 -24.91 10.04
C ALA A 335 -3.36 -24.08 10.62
N PRO A 336 -3.40 -23.83 11.93
CA PRO A 336 -4.47 -23.06 12.54
C PRO A 336 -4.68 -21.67 11.90
N ALA A 337 -3.59 -20.93 11.62
CA ALA A 337 -3.69 -19.59 11.05
C ALA A 337 -4.19 -19.61 9.60
N THR A 338 -3.65 -20.47 8.74
CA THR A 338 -4.11 -20.64 7.36
C THR A 338 -5.51 -21.24 7.26
N SER A 339 -5.94 -22.04 8.24
CA SER A 339 -7.32 -22.50 8.37
C SER A 339 -8.27 -21.33 8.65
N ALA A 340 -7.89 -20.39 9.52
CA ALA A 340 -8.66 -19.17 9.75
C ALA A 340 -8.71 -18.29 8.49
N ILE A 341 -7.59 -18.13 7.79
CA ILE A 341 -7.52 -17.40 6.50
C ILE A 341 -8.45 -18.03 5.47
N HIS A 342 -8.40 -19.35 5.30
CA HIS A 342 -9.30 -20.09 4.41
C HIS A 342 -10.78 -19.87 4.75
N ALA A 343 -11.14 -19.98 6.03
CA ALA A 343 -12.50 -19.75 6.50
C ALA A 343 -12.97 -18.31 6.22
N ALA A 344 -12.11 -17.31 6.44
CA ALA A 344 -12.40 -15.91 6.13
C ALA A 344 -12.64 -15.70 4.63
N VAL A 345 -11.85 -16.31 3.74
CA VAL A 345 -12.12 -16.30 2.30
C VAL A 345 -13.48 -16.93 2.00
N ARG A 346 -13.80 -18.07 2.60
CA ARG A 346 -15.05 -18.81 2.35
C ARG A 346 -16.31 -18.11 2.86
N ALA A 347 -16.18 -17.21 3.84
CA ALA A 347 -17.27 -16.34 4.27
C ALA A 347 -17.74 -15.36 3.17
N HIS A 348 -16.87 -15.01 2.21
CA HIS A 348 -17.16 -14.07 1.12
C HIS A 348 -17.18 -14.71 -0.27
N VAL A 349 -16.46 -15.82 -0.44
CA VAL A 349 -16.26 -16.49 -1.72
C VAL A 349 -16.61 -17.96 -1.59
N PRO A 350 -17.80 -18.39 -2.05
CA PRO A 350 -18.16 -19.80 -2.08
C PRO A 350 -17.23 -20.63 -2.97
N THR A 351 -16.97 -21.88 -2.58
CA THR A 351 -16.24 -22.87 -3.40
C THR A 351 -16.80 -22.95 -4.81
N LEU A 352 -15.92 -23.01 -5.81
CA LEU A 352 -16.33 -23.19 -7.20
C LEU A 352 -16.60 -24.68 -7.46
N LYS A 353 -17.87 -25.03 -7.69
CA LYS A 353 -18.31 -26.39 -8.05
C LYS A 353 -18.54 -26.56 -9.56
N GLU A 354 -19.04 -25.50 -10.20
CA GLU A 354 -19.29 -25.40 -11.63
C GLU A 354 -18.99 -23.95 -12.08
N ASP A 355 -18.85 -23.73 -13.38
CA ASP A 355 -18.51 -22.40 -13.90
C ASP A 355 -19.57 -21.36 -13.52
N ARG A 356 -19.11 -20.23 -12.99
CA ARG A 356 -19.93 -19.06 -12.64
C ARG A 356 -19.09 -17.79 -12.72
N PRO A 357 -19.71 -16.60 -12.84
CA PRO A 357 -18.99 -15.34 -12.73
C PRO A 357 -18.26 -15.23 -11.39
N LEU A 358 -16.95 -14.95 -11.43
CA LEU A 358 -16.10 -14.80 -10.23
C LEU A 358 -15.78 -13.35 -9.88
N GLY A 359 -16.06 -12.39 -10.77
CA GLY A 359 -15.68 -10.99 -10.61
C GLY A 359 -16.23 -10.34 -9.34
N SER A 360 -17.54 -10.49 -9.09
CA SER A 360 -18.19 -9.93 -7.88
C SER A 360 -17.62 -10.51 -6.58
N HIS A 361 -17.14 -11.75 -6.59
CA HIS A 361 -16.47 -12.35 -5.44
C HIS A 361 -15.06 -11.80 -5.22
N ALA A 362 -14.34 -11.51 -6.30
CA ALA A 362 -13.06 -10.83 -6.21
C ALA A 362 -13.23 -9.39 -5.69
N ASP A 363 -14.25 -8.68 -6.15
CA ASP A 363 -14.57 -7.33 -5.66
C ASP A 363 -14.98 -7.35 -4.18
N ALA A 364 -15.81 -8.30 -3.75
CA ALA A 364 -16.20 -8.44 -2.36
C ALA A 364 -15.00 -8.72 -1.45
N LEU A 365 -14.11 -9.64 -1.84
CA LEU A 365 -12.92 -9.94 -1.04
C LEU A 365 -11.95 -8.76 -1.02
N HIS A 366 -11.77 -8.06 -2.16
CA HIS A 366 -10.96 -6.84 -2.22
C HIS A 366 -11.49 -5.74 -1.30
N ALA A 367 -12.80 -5.53 -1.22
CA ALA A 367 -13.40 -4.54 -0.32
C ALA A 367 -13.09 -4.86 1.15
N VAL A 368 -13.23 -6.13 1.56
CA VAL A 368 -12.90 -6.55 2.94
C VAL A 368 -11.41 -6.34 3.26
N LEU A 369 -10.52 -6.59 2.29
CA LEU A 369 -9.08 -6.31 2.45
C LEU A 369 -8.78 -4.80 2.54
N ALA A 370 -9.60 -3.94 1.91
CA ALA A 370 -9.41 -2.50 1.91
C ALA A 370 -9.97 -1.82 3.18
N ASP A 371 -11.09 -2.31 3.72
CA ASP A 371 -11.82 -1.65 4.82
C ASP A 371 -11.26 -1.94 6.22
N GLY A 372 -10.15 -2.69 6.32
CA GLY A 372 -9.49 -3.02 7.60
C GLY A 372 -10.21 -4.09 8.45
N TYR A 373 -11.31 -4.67 7.96
CA TYR A 373 -12.03 -5.77 8.62
C TYR A 373 -11.47 -7.16 8.32
N TRP A 374 -10.34 -7.24 7.64
CA TRP A 374 -9.64 -8.50 7.41
C TRP A 374 -9.06 -9.06 8.72
N LEU A 375 -8.64 -10.34 8.71
CA LEU A 375 -8.06 -10.99 9.87
C LEU A 375 -6.87 -10.19 10.42
N PRO A 376 -6.77 -10.05 11.76
CA PRO A 376 -5.66 -9.32 12.36
C PRO A 376 -4.33 -9.99 12.06
N ALA A 377 -3.26 -9.19 12.07
CA ALA A 377 -1.91 -9.69 11.91
C ALA A 377 -1.58 -10.76 12.97
N VAL A 378 -0.95 -11.86 12.54
CA VAL A 378 -0.44 -12.88 13.46
C VAL A 378 0.83 -12.41 14.18
N HIS A 379 1.46 -11.36 13.67
CA HIS A 379 2.61 -10.68 14.27
C HIS A 379 2.53 -9.19 13.91
N GLN A 380 2.94 -8.31 14.83
CA GLN A 380 3.20 -6.92 14.46
C GLN A 380 4.56 -6.86 13.77
N ILE A 381 4.61 -6.32 12.55
CA ILE A 381 5.87 -5.84 11.98
C ILE A 381 6.21 -4.55 12.74
N LEU A 382 6.82 -4.71 13.91
CA LEU A 382 7.44 -3.59 14.61
C LEU A 382 8.74 -3.29 13.86
N LEU A 383 8.72 -2.19 13.10
CA LEU A 383 9.93 -1.55 12.61
C LEU A 383 10.48 -0.74 13.78
N ASP A 384 11.23 -1.42 14.66
CA ASP A 384 11.93 -0.78 15.79
C ASP A 384 13.02 0.19 15.33
#